data_AF-A0A0M3JI09-F1
#
_entry.id   AF-A0A0M3JI09-F1
#
_cell.length_a   1.000
_cell.length_b   1.000
_cell.length_c   1.000
_cell.angle_alpha   90.00
_cell.angle_beta   90.00
_cell.angle_gamma   90.00
#
_symmetry.space_group_name_H-M   'P 1'
#
loop_
_entity.id
_entity.type
_entity.pdbx_description
1 polymer ?
#
loop_
_entity_poly.entity_id
_entity_poly.type
_entity_poly.pdbx_seq_one_letter_code
_entity_poly.pdbx_strand_id
1 'polypeptide(L)' 'LNYQTPGLMMDLQEGKFSENGGCGYLLKPSMMRDDLFTPGDKLPFAPQVSSHSFTSSEPTNIEL' A
#
# COMPACT_ATOMS: atom_id res chain seq x y z
N LEU A 1 -9.21 -5.64 -19.11
CA LEU A 1 -8.12 -5.01 -19.89
C LEU A 1 -7.73 -5.96 -21.02
N ASN A 2 -7.46 -5.46 -22.23
CA ASN A 2 -7.05 -6.31 -23.35
C ASN A 2 -5.52 -6.40 -23.37
N TYR A 3 -4.96 -7.58 -23.11
CA TYR A 3 -3.50 -7.79 -23.00
C TYR A 3 -2.76 -7.60 -24.33
N GLN A 4 -3.47 -7.72 -25.45
CA GLN A 4 -2.92 -7.56 -26.79
C GLN A 4 -2.73 -6.08 -27.17
N THR A 5 -3.32 -5.14 -26.42
CA THR A 5 -3.27 -3.71 -26.73
C THR A 5 -2.36 -2.99 -25.72
N PRO A 6 -1.15 -2.56 -26.11
CA PRO A 6 -0.29 -1.79 -25.22
C PRO A 6 -0.91 -0.42 -24.92
N GLY A 7 -0.53 0.18 -23.79
CA GLY A 7 -0.94 1.53 -23.40
C GLY A 7 -0.97 1.71 -21.88
N LEU A 8 -1.29 2.93 -21.43
CA LEU A 8 -1.21 3.33 -20.01
C LEU A 8 -1.91 2.35 -19.05
N MET A 9 -3.09 1.85 -19.42
CA MET A 9 -3.81 0.92 -18.55
C MET A 9 -3.10 -0.44 -18.42
N MET A 10 -2.40 -0.92 -19.47
CA MET A 10 -1.54 -2.10 -19.40
C MET A 10 -0.33 -1.83 -18.53
N ASP A 11 0.33 -0.68 -18.70
CA ASP A 11 1.50 -0.32 -17.89
C ASP A 11 1.14 -0.25 -16.39
N LEU A 12 -0.02 0.32 -16.07
CA LEU A 12 -0.54 0.37 -14.70
C LEU A 12 -0.92 -1.01 -14.16
N GLN A 13 -1.50 -1.88 -14.98
CA GLN A 13 -1.83 -3.26 -14.60
C GLN A 13 -0.57 -4.08 -14.31
N GLU A 14 0.42 -4.03 -15.20
CA GLU A 14 1.71 -4.73 -15.04
C GLU A 14 2.44 -4.23 -13.80
N GLY A 15 2.55 -2.90 -13.64
CA GLY A 15 3.18 -2.30 -12.46
C GLY A 15 2.48 -2.70 -11.16
N LYS A 16 1.14 -2.62 -11.12
CA LYS A 16 0.36 -2.95 -9.92
C LYS A 16 0.52 -4.41 -9.50
N PHE A 17 0.44 -5.35 -10.44
CA PHE A 17 0.48 -6.78 -10.12
C PHE A 17 1.88 -7.38 -10.11
N SER A 18 2.92 -6.56 -10.24
CA SER A 18 4.32 -6.95 -10.00
C SER A 18 4.62 -7.21 -8.53
N GLU A 19 3.83 -6.63 -7.61
CA GLU A 19 3.93 -6.88 -6.17
C GLU A 19 3.64 -8.36 -5.83
N ASN A 20 4.08 -8.80 -4.65
CA ASN A 20 3.95 -10.19 -4.21
C ASN A 20 4.52 -11.20 -5.24
N GLY A 21 5.65 -10.84 -5.85
CA GLY A 21 6.40 -11.70 -6.77
C GLY A 21 5.71 -11.94 -8.12
N GLY A 22 4.80 -11.05 -8.56
CA GLY A 22 4.15 -11.20 -9.86
C GLY A 22 3.09 -12.31 -9.90
N CYS A 23 2.57 -12.75 -8.75
CA CYS A 23 1.62 -13.87 -8.68
C CYS A 23 0.23 -13.56 -9.25
N GLY A 24 -0.05 -12.30 -9.63
CA GLY A 24 -1.34 -11.86 -10.14
C GLY A 24 -2.42 -11.63 -9.06
N TYR A 25 -2.06 -11.71 -7.77
CA TYR A 25 -2.97 -11.48 -6.66
C TYR A 25 -2.45 -10.42 -5.69
N LEU A 26 -3.35 -9.53 -5.29
CA LEU A 26 -3.10 -8.52 -4.27
C LEU A 26 -4.23 -8.54 -3.24
N LEU A 27 -3.87 -8.49 -1.96
CA LEU A 27 -4.85 -8.37 -0.90
C LEU A 27 -5.44 -6.96 -0.89
N LYS A 28 -6.76 -6.86 -0.92
CA LYS A 28 -7.44 -5.57 -0.75
C LYS A 28 -7.03 -4.93 0.60
N PRO A 29 -6.83 -3.61 0.66
CA PRO A 29 -6.62 -2.89 1.92
C PRO A 29 -7.68 -3.27 2.95
N SER A 30 -7.32 -3.29 4.24
CA SER A 30 -8.22 -3.70 5.33
C SER A 30 -9.54 -2.96 5.33
N MET A 31 -9.51 -1.64 5.13
CA MET A 31 -10.73 -0.82 5.03
C MET A 31 -11.68 -1.26 3.90
N MET A 32 -11.16 -1.75 2.77
CA MET A 32 -11.98 -2.19 1.64
C MET A 32 -12.53 -3.61 1.81
N ARG A 33 -12.16 -4.28 2.90
CA ARG A 33 -12.67 -5.61 3.28
C ARG A 33 -13.76 -5.53 4.34
N ASP A 34 -14.10 -4.32 4.80
CA ASP A 34 -15.18 -4.04 5.74
C ASP A 34 -16.49 -3.78 4.98
N ASP A 35 -17.62 -4.26 5.51
CA ASP A 35 -18.95 -4.09 4.91
C ASP A 35 -19.44 -2.63 4.96
N LEU A 36 -18.84 -1.80 5.83
CA LEU A 36 -19.16 -0.38 5.97
C LEU A 36 -18.43 0.51 4.94
N PHE A 37 -17.60 -0.07 4.08
CA PHE A 37 -16.85 0.70 3.10
C PHE A 37 -17.70 1.13 1.90
N THR A 38 -17.92 2.44 1.78
CA THR A 38 -18.50 3.06 0.60
C THR A 38 -17.40 3.78 -0.22
N PRO A 39 -17.20 3.43 -1.50
CA PRO A 39 -16.28 4.16 -2.36
C PRO A 39 -16.71 5.61 -2.56
N GLY A 40 -15.81 6.56 -2.31
CA GLY A 40 -16.06 7.99 -2.55
C GLY A 40 -16.57 8.77 -1.34
N ASP A 41 -17.00 8.09 -0.28
CA ASP A 41 -17.29 8.73 0.99
C ASP A 41 -15.99 9.23 1.62
N LYS A 42 -15.95 10.52 2.00
CA LYS A 42 -14.83 11.05 2.78
C LYS A 42 -14.88 10.38 4.15
N LEU A 43 -14.01 9.40 4.37
CA LEU A 43 -13.88 8.76 5.67
C LEU A 43 -13.71 9.85 6.75
N PRO A 44 -14.49 9.80 7.85
CA PRO A 44 -14.40 10.80 8.91
C PRO A 44 -13.04 10.76 9.64
N PHE A 45 -12.23 9.74 9.39
CA PHE A 45 -10.89 9.55 9.90
C PHE A 45 -9.96 9.31 8.71
N ALA A 46 -9.06 10.26 8.46
CA ALA A 46 -7.90 10.01 7.60
C ALA A 46 -7.15 8.77 8.16
N PRO A 47 -6.62 7.88 7.31
CA PRO A 47 -5.79 6.79 7.78
C PRO A 47 -4.63 7.40 8.56
N GLN A 48 -4.61 7.18 9.88
CA GLN A 48 -3.43 7.47 10.68
C GLN A 48 -2.38 6.51 10.14
N VAL A 49 -1.45 7.01 9.33
CA VAL A 49 -0.25 6.25 9.01
C VAL A 49 0.36 5.92 10.37
N SER A 50 0.31 4.66 10.76
CA SER A 50 1.10 4.19 11.89
C SER A 50 2.54 4.33 11.41
N SER A 51 3.12 5.50 11.65
CA SER A 51 4.56 5.69 11.64
C SER A 51 5.06 4.65 12.63
N HIS A 52 5.45 3.48 12.12
CA HIS A 52 6.31 2.57 12.86
C HIS A 52 7.55 3.40 13.14
N SER A 53 7.57 4.03 14.30
CA SER A 53 8.73 4.73 14.83
C SER A 53 9.80 3.66 14.94
N PHE A 54 10.65 3.58 13.92
CA PHE A 54 11.91 2.88 13.98
C PHE A 54 12.64 3.52 15.16
N THR A 55 12.65 2.85 16.30
CA THR A 55 13.36 3.32 17.49
C THR A 55 14.84 3.34 17.13
N SER A 56 15.35 4.50 16.76
CA SER A 56 16.77 4.78 16.69
C SER A 56 17.34 4.55 18.09
N SER A 57 18.01 3.43 18.30
CA SER A 57 18.83 3.20 19.48
C SER A 57 19.89 4.30 19.56
N GLU A 58 19.86 5.13 20.61
CA GLU A 58 20.93 6.07 20.92
C GLU A 58 22.25 5.30 21.16
N PRO A 59 23.38 5.70 20.56
CA PRO A 59 24.68 5.26 21.04
C PRO A 59 25.03 6.05 22.31
N THR A 60 25.19 5.33 23.43
CA THR A 60 25.77 5.87 24.67
C THR A 60 27.18 6.41 24.40
N ASN A 61 27.35 7.73 24.49
CA ASN A 61 28.67 8.35 24.57
C ASN A 61 29.33 7.90 25.89
N ILE A 62 30.44 7.16 25.77
CA ILE A 62 31.38 6.96 26.86
C ILE A 62 32.34 8.16 26.77
N GLU A 63 32.14 9.14 27.66
CA GLU A 63 33.15 10.17 27.93
C GLU A 63 34.35 9.49 28.61
N LEU A 64 35.56 9.73 28.08
CA LEU A 64 36.85 9.42 28.72
C LEU A 64 37.34 10.62 29.51
#